data_AF-M7WJK9-F1
#
_entry.id   AF-M7WJK9-F1
#
_cell.length_a   1.000
_cell.length_b   1.000
_cell.length_c   1.000
_cell.angle_alpha   90.00
_cell.angle_beta   90.00
_cell.angle_gamma   90.00
#
_symmetry.space_group_name_H-M   'P 1'
#
loop_
_entity.id
_entity.type
_entity.pdbx_description
1 polymer ?
#
loop_
_entity_poly.entity_id
_entity_poly.type
_entity_poly.pdbx_seq_one_letter_code
_entity_poly.pdbx_strand_id
1 'polypeptide(L)'
;MPAYSPMRSVGATGKQGSAIKLKDQGVEVVRENLADEQSLGEALVGVRSAFLDTHSSTSERPTSRRRRRRPATANLVFLVFSSVTDATPMIGISHIDSEVRIEEGLRESGIEWKVVAPVLFMDNFPKRNGLMRSLALGFFRAVFGSRQLQLVSTGDIGYLAATMLSDPSTYFNRRLNLASDALSTSDIQAIYSRIFNQPVWSTWMPGFVLFLDLDAFRRQKKTRSPRLPVFRPPE
;
A
#
# COMPACT_ATOMS: atom_id res chain seq x y z
N MET A 1 -16.68 2.05 25.23
CA MET A 1 -15.82 2.01 24.02
C MET A 1 -14.39 2.31 24.46
N PRO A 2 -13.37 1.58 23.99
CA PRO A 2 -12.00 1.97 24.29
C PRO A 2 -11.75 3.36 23.69
N ALA A 3 -11.18 4.27 24.49
CA ALA A 3 -10.81 5.59 24.01
C ALA A 3 -9.62 5.43 23.06
N TYR A 4 -9.86 5.55 21.76
CA TYR A 4 -8.77 5.60 20.77
C TYR A 4 -7.98 6.89 20.96
N SER A 5 -6.67 6.82 20.71
CA SER A 5 -5.83 8.02 20.64
C SER A 5 -6.41 9.01 19.62
N PRO A 6 -6.33 10.32 19.87
CA PRO A 6 -6.80 11.32 18.91
C PRO A 6 -6.08 11.15 17.57
N MET A 7 -6.85 11.08 16.48
CA MET A 7 -6.34 10.86 15.13
C MET A 7 -6.44 12.14 14.29
N ARG A 8 -5.38 12.39 13.52
CA ARG A 8 -5.30 13.47 12.54
C ARG A 8 -5.05 12.88 11.15
N SER A 9 -5.86 13.26 10.18
CA SER A 9 -5.66 12.93 8.77
C SER A 9 -5.10 14.13 8.03
N VAL A 10 -4.07 13.87 7.22
CA VAL A 10 -3.31 14.86 6.47
C VAL A 10 -3.38 14.50 5.00
N GLY A 11 -3.80 15.43 4.13
CA GLY A 11 -3.80 15.18 2.70
C GLY A 11 -4.12 16.39 1.84
N ALA A 12 -3.71 16.31 0.56
CA ALA A 12 -4.18 17.22 -0.47
C ALA A 12 -5.70 17.04 -0.59
N THR A 13 -6.42 18.16 -0.71
CA THR A 13 -7.89 18.22 -0.85
C THR A 13 -8.39 17.32 -1.99
N GLY A 14 -8.57 16.03 -1.71
CA GLY A 14 -8.93 14.99 -2.67
C GLY A 14 -10.18 14.28 -2.18
N LYS A 15 -11.32 14.64 -2.80
CA LYS A 15 -12.70 14.18 -2.49
C LYS A 15 -13.22 14.66 -1.13
N GLN A 16 -13.88 15.82 -1.14
CA GLN A 16 -14.56 16.42 0.02
C GLN A 16 -15.42 15.40 0.81
N GLY A 17 -16.08 14.46 0.12
CA GLY A 17 -16.89 13.42 0.76
C GLY A 17 -16.12 12.45 1.66
N SER A 18 -14.86 12.12 1.35
CA SER A 18 -14.03 11.26 2.21
C SER A 18 -13.60 12.00 3.48
N ALA A 19 -13.22 13.27 3.31
CA ALA A 19 -12.81 14.14 4.41
C ALA A 19 -13.96 14.40 5.40
N ILE A 20 -15.18 14.59 4.88
CA ILE A 20 -16.40 14.75 5.70
C ILE A 20 -16.64 13.49 6.55
N LYS A 21 -16.59 12.30 5.94
CA LYS A 21 -16.77 11.04 6.68
C LYS A 21 -15.77 10.86 7.83
N LEU A 22 -14.52 11.28 7.63
CA LEU A 22 -13.50 11.23 8.68
C LEU A 22 -13.82 12.22 9.82
N LYS A 23 -14.25 13.44 9.47
CA LYS A 23 -14.71 14.42 10.48
C LYS A 23 -15.90 13.89 11.28
N ASP A 24 -16.86 13.25 10.61
CA ASP A 24 -18.03 12.64 11.27
C ASP A 24 -17.64 11.51 12.23
N GLN A 25 -16.46 10.90 12.04
CA GLN A 25 -15.86 9.89 12.91
C GLN A 25 -14.99 10.49 14.03
N GLY A 26 -14.92 11.83 14.16
CA GLY A 26 -14.12 12.52 15.16
C GLY A 26 -12.63 12.66 14.80
N VAL A 27 -12.25 12.40 13.54
CA VAL A 27 -10.88 12.59 13.06
C VAL A 27 -10.65 14.05 12.71
N GLU A 28 -9.58 14.64 13.24
CA GLU A 28 -9.14 15.98 12.83
C GLU A 28 -8.64 15.91 11.38
N VAL A 29 -9.16 16.76 10.49
CA VAL A 29 -8.71 16.78 9.09
C VAL A 29 -7.99 18.09 8.82
N VAL A 30 -6.70 17.98 8.52
CA VAL A 30 -5.82 19.11 8.19
C VAL A 30 -5.51 19.06 6.69
N ARG A 31 -5.72 20.19 6.01
CA ARG A 31 -5.42 20.33 4.58
C ARG A 31 -3.94 20.59 4.44
N GLU A 32 -3.27 19.76 3.66
CA GLU A 32 -1.82 19.86 3.50
C GLU A 32 -1.38 19.71 2.05
N ASN A 33 -0.26 20.38 1.74
CA ASN A 33 0.48 20.15 0.51
C ASN A 33 1.79 19.43 0.86
N LEU A 34 1.93 18.18 0.43
CA LEU A 34 3.15 17.39 0.66
C LEU A 34 4.40 17.99 0.01
N ALA A 35 4.25 18.93 -0.94
CA ALA A 35 5.36 19.67 -1.54
C ALA A 35 5.79 20.91 -0.74
N ASP A 36 5.04 21.28 0.31
CA ASP A 36 5.32 22.42 1.18
C ASP A 36 5.79 21.95 2.57
N GLU A 37 7.08 22.13 2.83
CA GLU A 37 7.71 21.75 4.10
C GLU A 37 7.12 22.50 5.31
N GLN A 38 6.66 23.74 5.14
CA GLN A 38 6.09 24.53 6.24
C GLN A 38 4.72 23.98 6.62
N SER A 39 3.88 23.76 5.61
CA SER A 39 2.56 23.14 5.74
C SER A 39 2.68 21.80 6.50
N LEU A 40 3.58 20.91 6.04
CA LEU A 40 3.81 19.62 6.69
C LEU A 40 4.28 19.76 8.15
N GLY A 41 5.09 20.76 8.45
CA GLY A 41 5.52 21.07 9.83
C GLY A 41 4.37 21.44 10.74
N GLU A 42 3.44 22.25 10.27
CA GLU A 42 2.24 22.66 11.02
C GLU A 42 1.33 21.46 11.29
N ALA A 43 1.10 20.59 10.29
CA ALA A 43 0.31 19.37 10.45
C ALA A 43 0.88 18.36 11.46
N LEU A 44 2.20 18.35 11.66
CA LEU A 44 2.88 17.41 12.55
C LEU A 44 3.05 17.94 13.98
N VAL A 45 2.66 19.19 14.27
CA VAL A 45 2.69 19.73 15.64
C VAL A 45 1.80 18.89 16.57
N GLY A 46 2.40 18.37 17.65
CA GLY A 46 1.73 17.54 18.65
C GLY A 46 1.56 16.06 18.24
N VAL A 47 2.02 15.67 17.05
CA VAL A 47 1.91 14.30 16.55
C VAL A 47 3.12 13.47 17.02
N ARG A 48 2.86 12.44 17.82
CA ARG A 48 3.89 11.54 18.35
C ARG A 48 4.25 10.41 17.38
N SER A 49 3.28 9.94 16.60
CA SER A 49 3.47 8.87 15.62
C SER A 49 2.62 9.09 14.37
N ALA A 50 3.10 8.64 13.21
CA ALA A 50 2.43 8.84 11.93
C ALA A 50 2.48 7.59 11.04
N PHE A 51 1.42 7.42 10.24
CA PHE A 51 1.39 6.48 9.12
C PHE A 51 1.57 7.26 7.82
N LEU A 52 2.57 6.88 7.03
CA LEU A 52 2.88 7.50 5.75
C LEU A 52 2.63 6.49 4.63
N ASP A 53 1.74 6.86 3.71
CA ASP A 53 1.53 6.18 2.44
C ASP A 53 1.70 7.22 1.33
N THR A 54 2.57 6.93 0.36
CA THR A 54 2.90 7.87 -0.71
C THR A 54 2.46 7.31 -2.06
N HIS A 55 1.62 8.05 -2.76
CA HIS A 55 1.27 7.74 -4.13
C HIS A 55 2.07 8.66 -5.06
N SER A 56 3.15 8.18 -5.67
CA SER A 56 3.97 9.04 -6.55
C SER A 56 3.34 9.20 -7.94
N SER A 57 2.23 9.93 -8.06
CA SER A 57 1.69 10.28 -9.39
C SER A 57 2.48 11.40 -10.10
N THR A 58 3.54 11.95 -9.49
CA THR A 58 4.32 13.06 -10.03
C THR A 58 5.68 12.60 -10.55
N SER A 59 5.82 12.64 -11.87
CA SER A 59 7.08 12.49 -12.60
C SER A 59 8.00 13.71 -12.43
N GLU A 60 8.19 14.21 -11.21
CA GLU A 60 9.11 15.33 -10.97
C GLU A 60 10.47 14.80 -10.55
N ARG A 61 11.44 14.94 -11.46
CA ARG A 61 12.87 14.88 -11.12
C ARG A 61 13.13 15.95 -10.05
N PRO A 62 13.77 15.62 -8.92
CA PRO A 62 14.04 16.62 -7.89
C PRO A 62 15.05 17.63 -8.44
N THR A 63 14.54 18.81 -8.80
CA THR A 63 15.37 19.91 -9.25
C THR A 63 15.97 20.58 -8.01
N SER A 64 17.30 20.51 -7.94
CA SER A 64 18.21 21.36 -7.15
C SER A 64 17.96 21.53 -5.65
N ARG A 65 18.91 20.98 -4.87
CA ARG A 65 19.49 21.55 -3.64
C ARG A 65 18.53 22.42 -2.80
N ARG A 66 17.71 21.80 -1.96
CA ARG A 66 17.12 22.49 -0.80
C ARG A 66 18.00 22.26 0.43
N ARG A 67 18.48 23.40 0.92
CA ARG A 67 19.37 23.62 2.06
C ARG A 67 18.77 22.98 3.32
N ARG A 68 19.52 22.09 3.98
CA ARG A 68 19.17 21.49 5.30
C ARG A 68 18.74 22.60 6.27
N ARG A 69 17.44 22.72 6.49
CA ARG A 69 16.84 23.32 7.69
C ARG A 69 16.21 22.18 8.48
N ARG A 70 16.27 22.28 9.81
CA ARG A 70 15.81 21.26 10.78
C ARG A 70 14.45 20.70 10.33
N PRO A 71 14.29 19.36 10.20
CA PRO A 71 13.06 18.83 9.63
C PRO A 71 11.89 19.10 10.56
N ALA A 72 10.74 19.40 9.96
CA ALA A 72 9.39 19.46 10.54
C ALA A 72 9.03 18.26 11.44
N THR A 73 9.83 17.20 11.42
CA THR A 73 9.69 15.95 12.15
C THR A 73 10.31 15.98 13.55
N ALA A 74 10.78 17.12 14.06
CA ALA A 74 11.53 17.21 15.32
C ALA A 74 10.79 16.65 16.56
N ASN A 75 9.47 16.43 16.48
CA ASN A 75 8.65 15.84 17.54
C ASN A 75 8.05 14.46 17.18
N LEU A 76 8.27 13.97 15.95
CA LEU A 76 7.83 12.63 15.56
C LEU A 76 8.74 11.60 16.22
N VAL A 77 8.16 10.78 17.08
CA VAL A 77 8.87 9.72 17.77
C VAL A 77 8.89 8.46 16.90
N PHE A 78 7.79 8.17 16.19
CA PHE A 78 7.66 6.91 15.45
C PHE A 78 6.93 7.05 14.10
N LEU A 79 7.48 6.48 13.03
CA LEU A 79 6.87 6.48 11.69
C LEU A 79 6.63 5.04 11.18
N VAL A 80 5.42 4.76 10.71
CA VAL A 80 5.12 3.57 9.90
C VAL A 80 4.99 3.99 8.44
N PHE A 81 5.91 3.52 7.59
CA PHE A 81 5.88 3.77 6.15
C PHE A 81 5.32 2.56 5.41
N SER A 82 4.34 2.79 4.53
CA SER A 82 3.85 1.79 3.57
C SER A 82 4.71 1.86 2.31
N SER A 83 5.56 0.85 2.13
CA SER A 83 6.40 0.63 0.94
C SER A 83 5.71 -0.38 0.01
N VAL A 84 6.44 -1.05 -0.86
CA VAL A 84 5.98 -2.19 -1.67
C VAL A 84 6.96 -3.35 -1.51
N THR A 85 6.45 -4.59 -1.53
CA THR A 85 7.33 -5.76 -1.42
C THR A 85 8.17 -5.97 -2.68
N ASP A 86 9.37 -6.53 -2.48
CA ASP A 86 10.17 -7.12 -3.56
C ASP A 86 9.51 -8.41 -4.13
N ALA A 87 8.43 -8.85 -3.50
CA ALA A 87 7.57 -9.95 -3.91
C ALA A 87 6.41 -9.53 -4.81
N THR A 88 6.21 -8.22 -5.01
CA THR A 88 5.22 -7.71 -5.93
C THR A 88 5.74 -7.89 -7.35
N PRO A 89 4.98 -8.58 -8.23
CA PRO A 89 5.38 -8.73 -9.61
C PRO A 89 5.51 -7.34 -10.25
N MET A 90 6.70 -7.00 -10.75
CA MET A 90 6.94 -5.73 -11.42
C MET A 90 6.18 -5.68 -12.75
N ILE A 91 4.91 -5.33 -12.70
CA ILE A 91 4.12 -4.98 -13.89
C ILE A 91 4.29 -3.47 -14.11
N GLY A 92 5.41 -3.05 -14.69
CA GLY A 92 5.59 -1.67 -15.17
C GLY A 92 5.45 -0.55 -14.12
N ILE A 93 5.54 -0.87 -12.82
CA ILE A 93 5.32 0.11 -11.74
C ILE A 93 6.59 0.95 -11.56
N SER A 94 6.62 2.14 -12.15
CA SER A 94 7.72 3.12 -12.11
C SER A 94 8.01 3.71 -10.70
N HIS A 95 7.24 3.34 -9.68
CA HIS A 95 7.25 3.99 -8.37
C HIS A 95 8.18 3.31 -7.33
N ILE A 96 8.65 2.08 -7.58
CA ILE A 96 9.44 1.31 -6.62
C ILE A 96 10.76 2.04 -6.25
N ASP A 97 11.42 2.66 -7.22
CA ASP A 97 12.66 3.43 -6.99
C ASP A 97 12.45 4.62 -6.04
N SER A 98 11.24 5.18 -6.00
CA SER A 98 10.92 6.29 -5.09
C SER A 98 10.75 5.81 -3.65
N GLU A 99 10.17 4.64 -3.44
CA GLU A 99 9.98 4.06 -2.09
C GLU A 99 11.30 3.59 -1.48
N VAL A 100 12.20 3.01 -2.29
CA VAL A 100 13.56 2.65 -1.84
C VAL A 100 14.31 3.87 -1.31
N ARG A 101 14.22 5.01 -2.02
CA ARG A 101 14.84 6.27 -1.57
C ARG A 101 14.20 6.82 -0.30
N ILE A 102 12.89 6.63 -0.11
CA ILE A 102 12.22 6.99 1.14
C ILE A 102 12.73 6.10 2.28
N GLU A 103 12.86 4.79 2.07
CA GLU A 103 13.42 3.89 3.09
C GLU A 103 14.87 4.26 3.48
N GLU A 104 15.71 4.60 2.50
CA GLU A 104 17.08 5.09 2.75
C GLU A 104 17.07 6.41 3.54
N GLY A 105 16.23 7.37 3.13
CA GLY A 105 16.06 8.62 3.86
C GLY A 105 15.60 8.43 5.30
N LEU A 106 14.73 7.46 5.56
CA LEU A 106 14.29 7.11 6.92
C LEU A 106 15.43 6.52 7.75
N ARG A 107 16.25 5.63 7.18
CA ARG A 107 17.46 5.08 7.84
C ARG A 107 18.43 6.18 8.28
N GLU A 108 18.56 7.24 7.49
CA GLU A 108 19.48 8.35 7.76
C GLU A 108 18.87 9.47 8.63
N SER A 109 17.55 9.46 8.86
CA SER A 109 16.80 10.56 9.50
C SER A 109 17.01 10.66 11.02
N GLY A 110 17.38 9.56 11.68
CA GLY A 110 17.45 9.46 13.14
C GLY A 110 16.08 9.35 13.84
N ILE A 111 14.98 9.24 13.09
CA ILE A 111 13.63 8.97 13.59
C ILE A 111 13.49 7.45 13.82
N GLU A 112 12.75 7.01 14.84
CA GLU A 112 12.40 5.59 14.94
C GLU A 112 11.36 5.26 13.87
N TRP A 113 11.63 4.27 13.03
CA TRP A 113 10.74 3.96 11.91
C TRP A 113 10.47 2.46 11.78
N LYS A 114 9.42 2.18 11.02
CA LYS A 114 9.03 0.85 10.56
C LYS A 114 8.55 0.92 9.13
N VAL A 115 8.85 -0.13 8.36
CA VAL A 115 8.32 -0.30 7.01
C VAL A 115 7.36 -1.48 7.00
N VAL A 116 6.13 -1.25 6.54
CA VAL A 116 5.21 -2.30 6.10
C VAL A 116 5.27 -2.33 4.59
N ALA A 117 5.61 -3.49 4.03
CA ALA A 117 5.64 -3.70 2.60
C ALA A 117 4.50 -4.69 2.26
N PRO A 118 3.33 -4.23 1.83
CA PRO A 118 2.22 -5.09 1.44
C PRO A 118 2.44 -5.73 0.06
N VAL A 119 1.96 -6.96 -0.10
CA VAL A 119 1.90 -7.69 -1.37
C VAL A 119 0.75 -7.16 -2.26
N LEU A 120 0.29 -7.93 -3.26
CA LEU A 120 -0.80 -7.53 -4.14
C LEU A 120 -2.11 -7.29 -3.36
N PHE A 121 -2.79 -6.17 -3.60
CA PHE A 121 -4.01 -5.83 -2.86
C PHE A 121 -5.21 -6.63 -3.36
N MET A 122 -5.98 -7.19 -2.42
CA MET A 122 -7.29 -7.79 -2.72
C MET A 122 -8.26 -6.75 -3.31
N ASP A 123 -8.11 -5.48 -2.93
CA ASP A 123 -8.93 -4.37 -3.43
C ASP A 123 -8.72 -4.06 -4.91
N ASN A 124 -7.66 -4.59 -5.54
CA ASN A 124 -7.45 -4.47 -7.00
C ASN A 124 -8.44 -5.35 -7.80
N PHE A 125 -9.10 -6.32 -7.16
CA PHE A 125 -10.07 -7.18 -7.82
C PHE A 125 -11.48 -6.53 -7.84
N PRO A 126 -12.18 -6.50 -8.99
CA PRO A 126 -13.49 -5.85 -9.10
C PRO A 126 -14.56 -6.43 -8.16
N LYS A 127 -15.12 -5.58 -7.29
CA LYS A 127 -16.15 -5.97 -6.30
C LYS A 127 -17.51 -6.34 -6.91
N ARG A 128 -17.84 -5.85 -8.11
CA ARG A 128 -19.11 -6.13 -8.82
C ARG A 128 -18.99 -7.17 -9.92
N ASN A 129 -20.03 -7.98 -10.10
CA ASN A 129 -20.07 -8.94 -11.20
C ASN A 129 -20.27 -8.25 -12.54
N GLY A 130 -19.66 -8.82 -13.58
CA GLY A 130 -19.71 -8.29 -14.94
C GLY A 130 -18.38 -8.36 -15.68
N LEU A 131 -18.37 -7.77 -16.88
CA LEU A 131 -17.28 -7.87 -17.85
C LEU A 131 -15.91 -7.47 -17.28
N MET A 132 -15.84 -6.39 -16.50
CA MET A 132 -14.58 -5.91 -15.93
C MET A 132 -13.92 -6.94 -15.01
N ARG A 133 -14.72 -7.72 -14.26
CA ARG A 133 -14.18 -8.82 -13.47
C ARG A 133 -13.67 -9.94 -14.36
N SER A 134 -14.45 -10.35 -15.36
CA SER A 134 -14.05 -11.44 -16.26
C SER A 134 -12.74 -11.11 -16.98
N LEU A 135 -12.58 -9.84 -17.41
CA LEU A 135 -11.35 -9.33 -18.00
C LEU A 135 -10.19 -9.31 -17.00
N ALA A 136 -10.41 -8.83 -15.77
CA ALA A 136 -9.39 -8.82 -14.73
C ALA A 136 -8.91 -10.24 -14.41
N LEU A 137 -9.82 -11.18 -14.13
CA LEU A 137 -9.48 -12.58 -13.89
C LEU A 137 -8.78 -13.22 -15.10
N GLY A 138 -9.20 -12.89 -16.32
CA GLY A 138 -8.53 -13.32 -17.55
C GLY A 138 -7.09 -12.82 -17.65
N PHE A 139 -6.86 -11.54 -17.34
CA PHE A 139 -5.54 -10.93 -17.29
C PHE A 139 -4.65 -11.59 -16.22
N PHE A 140 -5.13 -11.70 -14.99
CA PHE A 140 -4.39 -12.37 -13.91
C PHE A 140 -4.05 -13.82 -14.28
N ARG A 141 -4.99 -14.56 -14.87
CA ARG A 141 -4.75 -15.93 -15.33
C ARG A 141 -3.69 -15.99 -16.43
N ALA A 142 -3.70 -15.06 -17.38
CA ALA A 142 -2.69 -15.01 -18.44
C ALA A 142 -1.30 -14.67 -17.91
N VAL A 143 -1.20 -13.71 -16.99
CA VAL A 143 0.09 -13.26 -16.42
C VAL A 143 0.67 -14.30 -15.45
N PHE A 144 -0.17 -14.87 -14.59
CA PHE A 144 0.27 -15.68 -13.44
C PHE A 144 0.01 -17.17 -13.56
N GLY A 145 -0.84 -17.60 -14.50
CA GLY A 145 -1.20 -19.00 -14.68
C GLY A 145 -1.87 -19.60 -13.44
N SER A 146 -1.38 -20.75 -13.00
CA SER A 146 -1.84 -21.47 -11.79
C SER A 146 -1.08 -21.09 -10.51
N ARG A 147 -0.25 -20.05 -10.54
CA ARG A 147 0.54 -19.65 -9.37
C ARG A 147 -0.36 -19.08 -8.28
N GLN A 148 -0.02 -19.38 -7.02
CA GLN A 148 -0.59 -18.69 -5.87
C GLN A 148 0.02 -17.29 -5.76
N LEU A 149 -0.87 -16.30 -5.71
CA LEU A 149 -0.56 -14.89 -5.49
C LEU A 149 -0.69 -14.61 -4.00
N GLN A 150 0.32 -14.00 -3.40
CA GLN A 150 0.17 -13.48 -2.05
C GLN A 150 -0.66 -12.21 -2.11
N LEU A 151 -1.72 -12.17 -1.33
CA LEU A 151 -2.71 -11.10 -1.31
C LEU A 151 -2.80 -10.46 0.06
N VAL A 152 -3.15 -9.18 0.12
CA VAL A 152 -3.44 -8.48 1.37
C VAL A 152 -4.62 -7.53 1.20
N SER A 153 -5.48 -7.41 2.22
CA SER A 153 -6.56 -6.42 2.21
C SER A 153 -6.10 -5.08 2.76
N THR A 154 -6.67 -3.97 2.26
CA THR A 154 -6.40 -2.64 2.84
C THR A 154 -6.81 -2.54 4.31
N GLY A 155 -7.80 -3.34 4.75
CA GLY A 155 -8.19 -3.48 6.15
C GLY A 155 -7.08 -4.08 7.01
N ASP A 156 -6.43 -5.15 6.55
CA ASP A 156 -5.32 -5.79 7.28
C ASP A 156 -4.11 -4.85 7.40
N ILE A 157 -3.83 -4.07 6.35
CA ILE A 157 -2.79 -3.02 6.38
C ILE A 157 -3.13 -2.00 7.47
N GLY A 158 -4.37 -1.49 7.49
CA GLY A 158 -4.83 -0.52 8.49
C GLY A 158 -4.78 -1.07 9.91
N TYR A 159 -5.22 -2.31 10.12
CA TYR A 159 -5.17 -2.99 11.43
C TYR A 159 -3.72 -3.10 11.93
N LEU A 160 -2.81 -3.54 11.05
CA LEU A 160 -1.42 -3.70 11.40
C LEU A 160 -0.73 -2.35 11.67
N ALA A 161 -1.00 -1.34 10.84
CA ALA A 161 -0.49 0.01 11.05
C ALA A 161 -0.95 0.59 12.40
N ALA A 162 -2.24 0.47 12.73
CA ALA A 162 -2.78 0.90 14.01
C ALA A 162 -2.13 0.16 15.19
N THR A 163 -1.91 -1.16 15.05
CA THR A 163 -1.21 -1.98 16.06
C THR A 163 0.22 -1.49 16.26
N MET A 164 0.96 -1.24 15.18
CA MET A 164 2.35 -0.76 15.23
C MET A 164 2.45 0.64 15.83
N LEU A 165 1.51 1.53 15.53
CA LEU A 165 1.46 2.88 16.09
C LEU A 165 1.11 2.87 17.58
N SER A 166 0.36 1.88 18.05
CA SER A 166 -0.07 1.75 19.46
C SER A 166 1.01 1.13 20.34
N ASP A 167 1.86 0.27 19.79
CA ASP A 167 3.01 -0.31 20.47
C ASP A 167 4.31 -0.20 19.64
N PRO A 168 4.91 1.00 19.54
CA PRO A 168 6.15 1.20 18.79
C PRO A 168 7.30 0.29 19.28
N SER A 169 7.29 -0.02 20.58
CA SER A 169 8.39 -0.69 21.29
C SER A 169 8.73 -2.08 20.77
N THR A 170 7.69 -2.81 20.37
CA THR A 170 7.79 -4.19 19.87
C THR A 170 8.31 -4.25 18.43
N TYR A 171 8.35 -3.12 17.72
CA TYR A 171 8.33 -3.14 16.26
C TYR A 171 9.46 -2.36 15.57
N PHE A 172 10.34 -1.69 16.30
CA PHE A 172 11.40 -0.83 15.77
C PHE A 172 12.29 -1.41 14.67
N ASN A 173 12.65 -0.56 13.70
CA ASN A 173 13.74 -0.73 12.72
C ASN A 173 13.66 -2.03 11.91
N ARG A 174 12.45 -2.50 11.61
CA ARG A 174 12.22 -3.69 10.79
C ARG A 174 11.35 -3.36 9.57
N ARG A 175 11.70 -3.96 8.43
CA ARG A 175 10.81 -4.09 7.28
C ARG A 175 10.01 -5.38 7.44
N LEU A 176 8.69 -5.29 7.32
CA LEU A 176 7.80 -6.43 7.35
C LEU A 176 7.07 -6.54 6.01
N ASN A 177 7.33 -7.62 5.29
CA ASN A 177 6.50 -7.96 4.14
C ASN A 177 5.18 -8.56 4.62
N LEU A 178 4.05 -8.02 4.15
CA LEU A 178 2.72 -8.34 4.64
C LEU A 178 1.89 -9.03 3.56
N ALA A 179 1.45 -10.25 3.84
CA ALA A 179 0.43 -10.99 3.09
C ALA A 179 -0.63 -11.52 4.07
N SER A 180 -1.91 -11.43 3.72
CA SER A 180 -3.01 -12.01 4.49
C SER A 180 -3.70 -13.20 3.83
N ASP A 181 -3.37 -13.51 2.58
CA ASP A 181 -3.74 -14.78 1.94
C ASP A 181 -2.76 -15.18 0.82
N ALA A 182 -2.91 -16.40 0.31
CA ALA A 182 -2.18 -16.91 -0.85
C ALA A 182 -3.13 -17.69 -1.79
N LEU A 183 -3.62 -17.04 -2.84
CA LEU A 183 -4.69 -17.58 -3.70
C LEU A 183 -4.25 -17.66 -5.17
N SER A 184 -4.61 -18.74 -5.85
CA SER A 184 -4.52 -18.81 -7.31
C SER A 184 -5.69 -18.06 -7.97
N THR A 185 -5.58 -17.72 -9.25
CA THR A 185 -6.70 -17.10 -9.98
C THR A 185 -7.95 -17.99 -9.98
N SER A 186 -7.79 -19.31 -9.99
CA SER A 186 -8.90 -20.26 -9.83
C SER A 186 -9.55 -20.20 -8.46
N ASP A 187 -8.77 -20.05 -7.39
CA ASP A 187 -9.32 -19.92 -6.02
C ASP A 187 -10.15 -18.62 -5.90
N ILE A 188 -9.63 -17.52 -6.44
CA ILE A 188 -10.33 -16.23 -6.48
C ILE A 188 -11.65 -16.35 -7.26
N GLN A 189 -11.64 -17.02 -8.41
CA GLN A 189 -12.85 -17.27 -9.22
C GLN A 189 -13.88 -18.13 -8.46
N ALA A 190 -13.43 -19.14 -7.71
CA ALA A 190 -14.29 -19.98 -6.89
C ALA A 190 -14.91 -19.18 -5.73
N ILE A 191 -14.11 -18.35 -5.03
CA ILE A 191 -14.60 -17.46 -3.97
C ILE A 191 -15.66 -16.51 -4.51
N TYR A 192 -15.42 -15.91 -5.67
CA TYR A 192 -16.43 -15.06 -6.31
C TYR A 192 -17.71 -15.81 -6.65
N SER A 193 -17.60 -17.01 -7.21
CA SER A 193 -18.78 -17.81 -7.58
C SER A 193 -19.62 -18.14 -6.35
N ARG A 194 -18.97 -18.45 -5.22
CA ARG A 194 -19.62 -18.66 -3.93
C ARG A 194 -20.32 -17.41 -3.41
N ILE A 195 -19.64 -16.25 -3.41
CA ILE A 195 -20.19 -14.99 -2.87
C ILE A 195 -21.38 -14.49 -3.71
N PHE A 196 -21.32 -14.60 -5.03
CA PHE A 196 -22.42 -14.15 -5.90
C PHE A 196 -23.51 -15.18 -6.14
N ASN A 197 -23.33 -16.39 -5.60
CA ASN A 197 -24.21 -17.53 -5.82
C ASN A 197 -24.50 -17.78 -7.32
N GLN A 198 -23.47 -17.62 -8.16
CA GLN A 198 -23.58 -17.80 -9.62
C GLN A 198 -22.19 -18.08 -10.22
N PRO A 199 -22.10 -18.78 -11.37
CA PRO A 199 -20.83 -19.01 -12.04
C PRO A 199 -20.17 -17.69 -12.44
N VAL A 200 -18.91 -17.52 -12.05
CA VAL A 200 -18.06 -16.42 -12.54
C VAL A 200 -17.07 -16.98 -13.55
N TRP A 201 -16.98 -16.34 -14.71
CA TRP A 201 -16.10 -16.74 -15.81
C TRP A 201 -14.90 -15.80 -15.90
N SER A 202 -13.78 -16.34 -16.39
CA SER A 202 -12.60 -15.56 -16.76
C SER A 202 -12.50 -15.48 -18.27
N THR A 203 -12.26 -14.29 -18.83
CA THR A 203 -12.05 -14.14 -20.28
C THR A 203 -10.73 -14.81 -20.68
N TRP A 204 -10.76 -15.64 -21.73
CA TRP A 204 -9.52 -16.15 -22.31
C TRP A 204 -8.77 -14.99 -22.97
N MET A 205 -7.54 -14.76 -22.53
CA MET A 205 -6.67 -13.73 -23.08
C MET A 205 -5.57 -14.37 -23.93
N PRO A 206 -5.38 -13.95 -25.19
CA PRO A 206 -4.28 -14.42 -26.02
C PRO A 206 -2.92 -14.12 -25.39
N GLY A 207 -1.95 -15.02 -25.58
CA GLY A 207 -0.59 -14.84 -25.04
C GLY A 207 0.10 -13.55 -25.50
N PHE A 208 -0.26 -13.01 -26.67
CA PHE A 208 0.30 -11.74 -27.18
C PHE A 208 -0.11 -10.51 -26.36
N VAL A 209 -1.19 -10.57 -25.58
CA VAL A 209 -1.61 -9.48 -24.67
C VAL A 209 -0.52 -9.22 -23.60
N LEU A 210 0.27 -10.23 -23.26
CA LEU A 210 1.42 -10.12 -22.37
C LEU A 210 2.64 -9.45 -23.03
N PHE A 211 2.64 -9.25 -24.35
CA PHE A 211 3.75 -8.64 -25.11
C PHE A 211 3.63 -7.13 -25.26
N LEU A 212 2.52 -6.52 -24.85
CA LEU A 212 2.35 -5.07 -24.87
C LEU A 212 3.22 -4.34 -23.82
N ASP A 213 3.82 -5.07 -22.87
CA ASP A 213 4.73 -4.53 -21.86
C ASP A 213 5.93 -5.49 -21.60
N LEU A 214 6.72 -5.73 -22.67
CA LEU A 214 7.79 -6.74 -22.76
C LEU A 214 8.89 -6.63 -21.68
N ASP A 215 9.15 -5.42 -21.18
CA ASP A 215 10.23 -5.15 -20.24
C ASP A 215 9.87 -5.46 -18.78
N ALA A 216 8.59 -5.34 -18.43
CA ALA A 216 8.06 -5.75 -17.13
C ALA A 216 8.01 -7.29 -17.00
N PHE A 217 7.51 -7.95 -18.05
CA PHE A 217 7.30 -9.40 -18.06
C PHE A 217 8.61 -10.22 -18.05
N ARG A 218 9.65 -9.77 -18.79
CA ARG A 218 10.97 -10.44 -18.82
C ARG A 218 11.67 -10.40 -17.46
N ARG A 219 11.51 -9.32 -16.70
CA ARG A 219 12.08 -9.19 -15.34
C ARG A 219 11.33 -10.07 -14.34
N GLN A 220 10.01 -10.17 -14.46
CA GLN A 220 9.15 -10.99 -13.61
C GLN A 220 9.42 -12.51 -13.69
N LYS A 221 9.76 -13.06 -14.86
CA LYS A 221 10.07 -14.50 -14.97
C LYS A 221 11.35 -14.90 -14.23
N LYS A 222 12.23 -13.94 -13.92
CA LYS A 222 13.56 -14.20 -13.34
C LYS A 222 13.58 -14.14 -11.81
N THR A 223 12.62 -13.46 -11.18
CA THR A 223 12.51 -13.32 -9.72
C THR A 223 11.46 -14.28 -9.15
N ARG A 224 11.92 -15.33 -8.46
CA ARG A 224 11.08 -16.08 -7.52
C ARG A 224 11.23 -15.45 -6.15
N SER A 225 10.25 -14.63 -5.75
CA SER A 225 10.24 -14.07 -4.40
C SER A 225 9.79 -15.14 -3.40
N PRO A 226 10.40 -15.21 -2.21
CA PRO A 226 10.08 -16.22 -1.21
C PRO A 226 8.62 -16.08 -0.75
N ARG A 227 7.94 -17.22 -0.51
CA ARG A 227 6.59 -17.22 0.07
C ARG A 227 6.65 -16.69 1.50
N LEU A 228 5.96 -15.58 1.76
CA LEU A 228 5.84 -14.99 3.08
C LEU A 228 4.83 -15.75 3.94
N PRO A 229 4.97 -15.76 5.29
CA PRO A 229 3.92 -16.23 6.18
C PRO A 229 2.67 -15.37 6.04
N VAL A 230 1.50 -15.99 6.21
CA VAL A 230 0.20 -15.33 6.11
C VAL A 230 -0.18 -14.76 7.48
N PHE A 231 -0.39 -13.45 7.55
CA PHE A 231 -0.92 -12.75 8.71
C PHE A 231 -2.45 -12.73 8.66
N ARG A 232 -3.10 -13.16 9.74
CA ARG A 232 -4.55 -12.98 9.92
C ARG A 232 -4.78 -12.19 11.21
N PRO A 233 -5.46 -11.03 11.16
CA PRO A 233 -5.90 -10.38 12.37
C PRO A 233 -6.92 -11.27 13.12
N PRO A 234 -7.05 -11.12 14.45
CA PRO A 234 -8.11 -11.77 15.21
C PRO A 234 -9.49 -11.33 14.70
N GLU A 235 -10.46 -12.26 14.75
CA GLU A 235 -11.87 -12.03 14.37
C GLU A 235 -12.61 -11.06 15.30
#